data_AF-A0A9P1C241-F1
#
_entry.id   AF-A0A9P1C241-F1
#
_cell.length_a   1.000
_cell.length_b   1.000
_cell.length_c   1.000
_cell.angle_alpha   90.00
_cell.angle_beta   90.00
_cell.angle_gamma   90.00
#
_symmetry.space_group_name_H-M   'P 1'
#
loop_
_entity.id
_entity.type
_entity.pdbx_description
1 polymer ?
#
loop_
_entity_poly.entity_id
_entity_poly.type
_entity_poly.pdbx_seq_one_letter_code
_entity_poly.pdbx_strand_id
1 'polypeptide(L)'
;MSERPSNLLEVRNTLHHVLRQVDSNGDGYIDKDELYFVLDRVGTFKKAKWSNLQETLDKLLAGLDTNSDGFVDIQEFIDWVLLDKTACTSHCLQIQHVFLSAEDEARMERIALFELEAKENNDILVRAGLGELMDPNRLLLSVGSSSTQAYDSKGLTLSVPTGTKVANDGALEELISAIKGAGFSYKQIILINSIGYLLQPSDPVLVDLDELARRAPHSAAHRFNSALRKAFPEASIRVYNRAKDPGTKRYKFPQLFNDFSLSLTKGCGLPMVVLDFHPDVIVDWGGTSYKVFLNGKRIGTEVMDANAFLCEGGILRRERIPQAIKEIESSVMALLEREGLGTFMDKKVLIAQTGKARELALSTECQC
;
A
#
# COMPACT_ATOMS: atom_id res chain seq x y z
N MET A 1 26.26 -17.79 20.58
CA MET A 1 27.59 -17.13 20.66
C MET A 1 27.72 -16.23 19.45
N SER A 2 28.27 -15.04 19.71
CA SER A 2 28.28 -13.86 18.85
C SER A 2 29.30 -14.00 17.72
N GLU A 3 28.88 -13.84 16.46
CA GLU A 3 29.81 -13.59 15.35
C GLU A 3 29.26 -12.53 14.38
N ARG A 4 29.54 -11.26 14.69
CA ARG A 4 30.02 -10.28 13.72
C ARG A 4 31.04 -9.40 14.43
N PRO A 5 32.34 -9.54 14.13
CA PRO A 5 33.06 -8.40 13.56
C PRO A 5 34.28 -8.83 12.72
N SER A 6 34.23 -8.71 11.40
CA SER A 6 35.42 -8.94 10.56
C SER A 6 35.63 -7.94 9.41
N ASN A 7 34.61 -7.18 9.00
CA ASN A 7 34.75 -6.30 7.83
C ASN A 7 35.27 -4.88 8.15
N LEU A 8 35.00 -4.34 9.35
CA LEU A 8 35.42 -2.97 9.72
C LEU A 8 36.91 -2.85 10.03
N LEU A 9 37.50 -3.89 10.64
CA LEU A 9 38.92 -3.90 10.98
C LEU A 9 39.80 -4.02 9.73
N GLU A 10 39.39 -4.82 8.75
CA GLU A 10 40.06 -4.88 7.45
C GLU A 10 39.99 -3.53 6.71
N VAL A 11 38.82 -2.89 6.66
CA VAL A 11 38.66 -1.57 6.02
C VAL A 11 39.50 -0.51 6.73
N ARG A 12 39.51 -0.49 8.07
CA ARG A 12 40.36 0.42 8.86
C ARG A 12 41.84 0.21 8.55
N ASN A 13 42.29 -1.05 8.48
CA ASN A 13 43.68 -1.38 8.16
C ASN A 13 44.05 -1.02 6.71
N THR A 14 43.14 -1.21 5.74
CA THR A 14 43.34 -0.80 4.35
C THR A 14 43.41 0.72 4.22
N LEU A 15 42.54 1.47 4.92
CA LEU A 15 42.56 2.94 4.92
C LEU A 15 43.84 3.48 5.55
N HIS A 16 44.27 2.94 6.68
CA HIS A 16 45.58 3.28 7.25
C HIS A 16 46.74 3.02 6.28
N HIS A 17 46.66 1.94 5.49
CA HIS A 17 47.70 1.62 4.51
C HIS A 17 47.70 2.57 3.30
N VAL A 18 46.52 2.91 2.78
CA VAL A 18 46.36 3.86 1.67
C VAL A 18 46.78 5.26 2.09
N LEU A 19 46.46 5.67 3.32
CA LEU A 19 46.78 7.01 3.82
C LEU A 19 48.26 7.23 4.11
N ARG A 20 48.99 6.18 4.54
CA ARG A 20 50.47 6.21 4.58
C ARG A 20 51.12 6.39 3.20
N GLN A 21 50.41 6.13 2.12
CA GLN A 21 50.90 6.36 0.76
C GLN A 21 50.51 7.75 0.23
N VAL A 22 49.71 8.50 0.99
CA VAL A 22 49.14 9.79 0.60
C VAL A 22 49.80 10.92 1.38
N ASP A 23 49.96 10.73 2.70
CA ASP A 23 50.76 11.59 3.59
C ASP A 23 52.21 11.57 3.09
N SER A 24 52.50 12.51 2.20
CA SER A 24 53.73 12.52 1.40
C SER A 24 54.86 13.23 2.14
N ASN A 25 54.50 14.07 3.10
CA ASN A 25 55.43 14.81 3.93
C ASN A 25 55.69 14.12 5.29
N GLY A 26 54.86 13.14 5.68
CA GLY A 26 54.98 12.33 6.89
C GLY A 26 54.61 13.07 8.18
N ASP A 27 53.85 14.16 8.09
CA ASP A 27 53.51 15.02 9.23
C ASP A 27 52.30 14.51 10.04
N GLY A 28 51.58 13.51 9.50
CA GLY A 28 50.43 12.88 10.15
C GLY A 28 49.11 13.64 9.99
N TYR A 29 49.09 14.70 9.18
CA TYR A 29 47.90 15.47 8.80
C TYR A 29 47.60 15.27 7.31
N ILE A 30 46.42 15.70 6.87
CA ILE A 30 46.04 15.71 5.46
C ILE A 30 45.88 17.15 5.01
N ASP A 31 46.78 17.61 4.16
CA ASP A 31 46.68 18.93 3.56
C ASP A 31 45.75 18.96 2.32
N LYS A 32 45.58 20.15 1.73
CA LYS A 32 44.71 20.36 0.56
C LYS A 32 45.14 19.54 -0.67
N ASP A 33 46.44 19.44 -0.90
CA ASP A 33 47.00 18.78 -2.07
C ASP A 33 46.95 17.26 -1.90
N GLU A 34 47.17 16.77 -0.69
CA GLU A 34 47.03 15.38 -0.29
C GLU A 34 45.58 14.90 -0.35
N LEU A 35 44.63 15.70 0.15
CA LEU A 35 43.19 15.40 0.06
C LEU A 35 42.71 15.32 -1.40
N TYR A 36 43.17 16.24 -2.25
CA TYR A 36 42.87 16.20 -3.68
C TYR A 36 43.38 14.92 -4.34
N PHE A 37 44.61 14.50 -4.00
CA PHE A 37 45.21 13.30 -4.53
C PHE A 37 44.44 12.03 -4.14
N VAL A 38 43.93 11.95 -2.90
CA VAL A 38 43.06 10.84 -2.46
C VAL A 38 41.76 10.80 -3.26
N LEU A 39 41.10 11.95 -3.41
CA LEU A 39 39.81 12.04 -4.10
C LEU A 39 39.91 11.68 -5.58
N ASP A 40 41.03 11.99 -6.25
CA ASP A 40 41.30 11.56 -7.63
C ASP A 40 41.53 10.04 -7.73
N ARG A 41 42.21 9.44 -6.74
CA ARG A 41 42.58 8.02 -6.74
C ARG A 41 41.44 7.07 -6.35
N VAL A 42 40.56 7.48 -5.45
CA VAL A 42 39.45 6.64 -4.93
C VAL A 42 38.27 6.56 -5.92
N GLY A 43 38.24 7.39 -6.97
CA GLY A 43 37.33 7.24 -8.11
C GLY A 43 35.84 7.45 -7.80
N THR A 44 35.50 7.91 -6.60
CA THR A 44 34.12 8.08 -6.12
C THR A 44 33.44 9.35 -6.66
N PHE A 45 34.17 10.27 -7.27
CA PHE A 45 33.60 11.55 -7.72
C PHE A 45 33.95 11.83 -9.19
N LYS A 46 32.93 11.79 -10.06
CA LYS A 46 33.07 12.12 -11.49
C LYS A 46 33.54 13.58 -11.63
N LYS A 47 34.67 13.78 -12.32
CA LYS A 47 35.34 15.08 -12.63
C LYS A 47 34.46 16.19 -13.24
N ALA A 48 33.19 15.93 -13.54
CA ALA A 48 32.32 16.80 -14.33
C ALA A 48 31.50 17.85 -13.53
N LYS A 49 31.67 18.00 -12.21
CA LYS A 49 30.79 18.85 -11.38
C LYS A 49 31.45 19.95 -10.53
N TRP A 50 32.74 20.20 -10.69
CA TRP A 50 33.47 21.12 -9.80
C TRP A 50 33.96 22.33 -10.59
N SER A 51 33.08 23.29 -10.84
CA SER A 51 33.46 24.58 -11.43
C SER A 51 34.26 25.47 -10.46
N ASN A 52 34.33 25.11 -9.17
CA ASN A 52 35.14 25.77 -8.15
C ASN A 52 35.76 24.74 -7.19
N LEU A 53 36.74 23.98 -7.70
CA LEU A 53 37.44 22.91 -6.96
C LEU A 53 38.00 23.41 -5.61
N GLN A 54 38.62 24.59 -5.62
CA GLN A 54 39.33 25.13 -4.45
C GLN A 54 38.37 25.55 -3.33
N GLU A 55 37.29 26.26 -3.64
CA GLU A 55 36.25 26.64 -2.66
C GLU A 55 35.57 25.41 -2.04
N THR A 56 35.47 24.31 -2.79
CA THR A 56 34.80 23.11 -2.31
C THR A 56 35.73 22.22 -1.49
N LEU A 57 37.04 22.18 -1.81
CA LEU A 57 38.06 21.59 -0.94
C LEU A 57 38.17 22.36 0.39
N ASP A 58 38.07 23.69 0.35
CA ASP A 58 38.08 24.53 1.56
C ASP A 58 36.88 24.23 2.47
N LYS A 59 35.68 24.08 1.88
CA LYS A 59 34.47 23.69 2.63
C LYS A 59 34.54 22.26 3.17
N LEU A 60 35.16 21.34 2.43
CA LEU A 60 35.35 19.96 2.88
C LEU A 60 36.31 19.90 4.05
N LEU A 61 37.47 20.53 3.97
CA LEU A 61 38.44 20.57 5.07
C LEU A 61 37.84 21.20 6.33
N ALA A 62 37.12 22.31 6.19
CA ALA A 62 36.41 22.94 7.31
C ALA A 62 35.30 22.07 7.91
N GLY A 63 34.78 21.09 7.16
CA GLY A 63 33.79 20.13 7.65
C GLY A 63 34.39 18.83 8.21
N LEU A 64 35.68 18.58 7.96
CA LEU A 64 36.43 17.40 8.42
C LEU A 64 37.13 17.65 9.76
N ASP A 65 37.63 18.88 9.95
CA ASP A 65 38.26 19.39 11.17
C ASP A 65 37.22 19.46 12.31
N THR A 66 37.09 18.34 13.03
CA THR A 66 36.05 18.15 14.06
C THR A 66 36.50 18.71 15.39
N ASN A 67 37.80 18.71 15.64
CA ASN A 67 38.41 19.25 16.85
C ASN A 67 38.67 20.77 16.76
N SER A 68 38.49 21.38 15.57
CA SER A 68 38.69 22.80 15.26
C SER A 68 40.13 23.29 15.50
N ASP A 69 41.12 22.42 15.31
CA ASP A 69 42.54 22.76 15.46
C ASP A 69 43.15 23.37 14.19
N GLY A 70 42.38 23.42 13.09
CA GLY A 70 42.77 23.98 11.80
C GLY A 70 43.44 22.99 10.86
N PHE A 71 43.58 21.72 11.26
CA PHE A 71 44.14 20.63 10.48
C PHE A 71 43.16 19.45 10.45
N VAL A 72 43.32 18.53 9.48
CA VAL A 72 42.55 17.28 9.45
C VAL A 72 43.51 16.15 9.77
N ASP A 73 43.35 15.55 10.94
CA ASP A 73 44.19 14.42 11.33
C ASP A 73 43.71 13.09 10.69
N ILE A 74 44.58 12.08 10.74
CA ILE A 74 44.29 10.75 10.16
C ILE A 74 43.04 10.12 10.79
N GLN A 75 42.79 10.35 12.07
CA GLN A 75 41.64 9.81 12.78
C GLN A 75 40.36 10.53 12.34
N GLU A 76 40.38 11.85 12.15
CA GLU A 76 39.26 12.64 11.61
C GLU A 76 38.91 12.24 10.16
N PHE A 77 39.92 12.00 9.32
CA PHE A 77 39.69 11.50 7.97
C PHE A 77 39.16 10.07 7.94
N ILE A 78 39.70 9.18 8.79
CA ILE A 78 39.17 7.81 8.93
C ILE A 78 37.75 7.86 9.46
N ASP A 79 37.48 8.70 10.44
CA ASP A 79 36.15 8.88 10.99
C ASP A 79 35.23 9.45 9.92
N TRP A 80 35.64 10.36 9.05
CA TRP A 80 34.84 10.80 7.92
C TRP A 80 34.62 9.72 6.85
N VAL A 81 35.63 8.97 6.44
CA VAL A 81 35.47 7.89 5.43
C VAL A 81 34.66 6.72 5.99
N LEU A 82 34.87 6.40 7.26
CA LEU A 82 34.06 5.43 7.97
C LEU A 82 32.66 6.01 8.20
N LEU A 83 32.49 7.28 8.56
CA LEU A 83 31.21 7.99 8.62
C LEU A 83 30.59 8.14 7.23
N ASP A 84 31.27 8.07 6.09
CA ASP A 84 30.58 8.04 4.78
C ASP A 84 30.17 6.60 4.42
N LYS A 85 30.78 5.59 5.08
CA LYS A 85 30.35 4.18 5.04
C LYS A 85 29.47 3.74 6.23
N THR A 86 29.36 4.55 7.28
CA THR A 86 28.57 4.33 8.51
C THR A 86 27.61 5.49 8.81
N ALA A 87 27.63 6.58 8.06
CA ALA A 87 26.48 7.48 7.79
C ALA A 87 25.71 7.02 6.54
N CYS A 88 25.95 5.76 6.16
CA CYS A 88 24.86 4.86 5.86
C CYS A 88 24.37 4.12 7.13
N THR A 89 24.33 4.76 8.31
CA THR A 89 23.18 4.56 9.21
C THR A 89 22.01 5.27 8.56
N SER A 90 21.58 4.71 7.43
CA SER A 90 20.35 5.10 6.77
C SER A 90 19.30 5.19 7.86
N HIS A 91 18.54 6.27 7.87
CA HIS A 91 17.18 6.22 8.37
C HIS A 91 16.37 5.30 7.42
N CYS A 92 16.85 4.09 7.10
CA CYS A 92 16.24 3.23 6.09
C CYS A 92 15.02 2.62 6.74
N LEU A 93 13.87 2.97 6.19
CA LEU A 93 12.69 2.18 6.42
C LEU A 93 12.96 0.79 5.84
N GLN A 94 12.60 -0.27 6.56
CA GLN A 94 12.56 -1.59 5.97
C GLN A 94 11.30 -1.64 5.12
N ILE A 95 11.42 -1.60 3.79
CA ILE A 95 10.27 -1.51 2.89
C ILE A 95 10.03 -2.84 2.19
N GLN A 96 8.81 -3.36 2.31
CA GLN A 96 8.30 -4.44 1.49
C GLN A 96 7.18 -3.92 0.59
N HIS A 97 7.27 -4.15 -0.71
CA HIS A 97 6.21 -3.83 -1.67
C HIS A 97 5.55 -5.13 -2.14
N VAL A 98 4.22 -5.19 -2.08
CA VAL A 98 3.43 -6.36 -2.51
C VAL A 98 2.27 -5.93 -3.40
N PHE A 99 1.95 -6.76 -4.39
CA PHE A 99 0.68 -6.69 -5.11
C PHE A 99 -0.33 -7.53 -4.35
N LEU A 100 -1.37 -6.90 -3.78
CA LEU A 100 -2.44 -7.64 -3.11
C LEU A 100 -3.33 -8.28 -4.18
N SER A 101 -3.62 -9.57 -4.13
CA SER A 101 -4.56 -10.18 -5.09
C SER A 101 -6.00 -9.69 -4.90
N ALA A 102 -6.86 -9.98 -5.88
CA ALA A 102 -8.29 -9.69 -5.76
C ALA A 102 -8.94 -10.54 -4.65
N GLU A 103 -8.41 -11.75 -4.43
CA GLU A 103 -8.78 -12.63 -3.33
C GLU A 103 -8.30 -12.10 -1.97
N ASP A 104 -7.10 -11.52 -1.89
CA ASP A 104 -6.60 -10.88 -0.66
C ASP A 104 -7.48 -9.70 -0.26
N GLU A 105 -7.82 -8.82 -1.21
CA GLU A 105 -8.74 -7.71 -0.98
C GLU A 105 -10.09 -8.23 -0.46
N ALA A 106 -10.67 -9.24 -1.14
CA ALA A 106 -11.94 -9.82 -0.72
C ALA A 106 -11.87 -10.43 0.69
N ARG A 107 -10.79 -11.15 1.02
CA ARG A 107 -10.57 -11.73 2.35
C ARG A 107 -10.46 -10.65 3.42
N MET A 108 -9.73 -9.58 3.15
CA MET A 108 -9.59 -8.45 4.06
C MET A 108 -10.91 -7.68 4.25
N GLU A 109 -11.68 -7.44 3.18
CA GLU A 109 -13.02 -6.87 3.30
C GLU A 109 -13.92 -7.77 4.17
N ARG A 110 -13.84 -9.09 4.01
CA ARG A 110 -14.60 -10.04 4.83
C ARG A 110 -14.22 -9.94 6.31
N ILE A 111 -12.92 -9.91 6.62
CA ILE A 111 -12.43 -9.74 8.00
C ILE A 111 -12.93 -8.41 8.58
N ALA A 112 -12.87 -7.32 7.82
CA ALA A 112 -13.41 -6.03 8.25
C ALA A 112 -14.90 -6.18 8.59
N LEU A 113 -15.65 -6.84 7.71
CA LEU A 113 -17.10 -6.94 7.80
C LEU A 113 -17.58 -7.85 8.94
N PHE A 114 -17.03 -9.06 9.04
CA PHE A 114 -17.50 -10.14 9.91
C PHE A 114 -16.72 -10.30 11.22
N GLU A 115 -15.56 -9.65 11.36
CA GLU A 115 -14.71 -9.81 12.55
C GLU A 115 -14.42 -8.46 13.21
N LEU A 116 -13.79 -7.53 12.50
CA LEU A 116 -13.33 -6.28 13.09
C LEU A 116 -14.49 -5.33 13.43
N GLU A 117 -15.48 -5.26 12.55
CA GLU A 117 -16.66 -4.38 12.67
C GLU A 117 -17.95 -5.20 12.80
N ALA A 118 -17.85 -6.46 13.25
CA ALA A 118 -18.96 -7.41 13.27
C ALA A 118 -20.17 -6.88 14.05
N LYS A 119 -19.93 -6.24 15.20
CA LYS A 119 -20.96 -5.69 16.07
C LYS A 119 -21.65 -4.50 15.41
N GLU A 120 -20.90 -3.51 14.96
CA GLU A 120 -21.41 -2.32 14.27
C GLU A 120 -22.19 -2.70 13.00
N ASN A 121 -21.66 -3.62 12.21
CA ASN A 121 -22.34 -4.11 11.00
C ASN A 121 -23.62 -4.88 11.32
N ASN A 122 -23.62 -5.71 12.37
CA ASN A 122 -24.82 -6.39 12.85
C ASN A 122 -25.91 -5.38 13.24
N ASP A 123 -25.55 -4.37 14.03
CA ASP A 123 -26.49 -3.33 14.45
C ASP A 123 -27.07 -2.55 13.26
N ILE A 124 -26.25 -2.26 12.24
CA ILE A 124 -26.70 -1.61 11.01
C ILE A 124 -27.75 -2.47 10.29
N LEU A 125 -27.50 -3.78 10.14
CA LEU A 125 -28.42 -4.69 9.45
C LEU A 125 -29.73 -4.90 10.22
N VAL A 126 -29.65 -5.04 11.55
CA VAL A 126 -30.83 -5.14 12.42
C VAL A 126 -31.67 -3.87 12.31
N ARG A 127 -31.05 -2.68 12.39
CA ARG A 127 -31.77 -1.40 12.25
C ARG A 127 -32.38 -1.20 10.86
N ALA A 128 -31.75 -1.74 9.81
CA ALA A 128 -32.28 -1.73 8.46
C ALA A 128 -33.39 -2.78 8.24
N GLY A 129 -33.74 -3.58 9.26
CA GLY A 129 -34.77 -4.61 9.18
C GLY A 129 -34.34 -5.85 8.38
N LEU A 130 -33.04 -6.11 8.27
CA LEU A 130 -32.50 -7.26 7.55
C LEU A 130 -32.26 -8.46 8.47
N GLY A 131 -32.09 -8.24 9.78
CA GLY A 131 -31.77 -9.26 10.79
C GLY A 131 -30.28 -9.34 11.10
N GLU A 132 -29.85 -10.38 11.80
CA GLU A 132 -28.48 -10.52 12.30
C GLU A 132 -27.46 -10.75 11.19
N LEU A 133 -26.24 -10.19 11.33
CA LEU A 133 -25.15 -10.33 10.36
C LEU A 133 -24.81 -11.78 10.04
N MET A 134 -24.84 -12.65 11.06
CA MET A 134 -24.40 -14.05 10.97
C MET A 134 -25.45 -15.02 10.40
N ASP A 135 -26.60 -14.54 9.89
CA ASP A 135 -27.63 -15.39 9.29
C ASP A 135 -27.06 -16.28 8.16
N PRO A 136 -27.11 -17.63 8.29
CA PRO A 136 -26.52 -18.56 7.31
C PRO A 136 -27.24 -18.57 5.94
N ASN A 137 -28.44 -17.96 5.85
CA ASN A 137 -29.21 -17.82 4.61
C ASN A 137 -29.00 -16.48 3.91
N ARG A 138 -28.07 -15.64 4.40
CA ARG A 138 -27.74 -14.35 3.81
C ARG A 138 -26.48 -14.42 2.95
N LEU A 139 -26.56 -13.80 1.78
CA LEU A 139 -25.43 -13.48 0.93
C LEU A 139 -25.26 -11.96 0.86
N LEU A 140 -24.04 -11.49 1.07
CA LEU A 140 -23.66 -10.10 0.84
C LEU A 140 -22.85 -10.01 -0.46
N LEU A 141 -23.25 -9.11 -1.36
CA LEU A 141 -22.51 -8.78 -2.57
C LEU A 141 -21.99 -7.35 -2.48
N SER A 142 -20.68 -7.20 -2.31
CA SER A 142 -19.99 -5.91 -2.41
C SER A 142 -19.78 -5.59 -3.89
N VAL A 143 -20.64 -4.75 -4.47
CA VAL A 143 -20.57 -4.43 -5.90
C VAL A 143 -19.81 -3.11 -6.06
N GLY A 144 -18.51 -3.21 -6.35
CA GLY A 144 -17.62 -2.09 -6.62
C GLY A 144 -17.74 -1.55 -8.04
N SER A 145 -16.85 -0.62 -8.40
CA SER A 145 -16.82 -0.07 -9.76
C SER A 145 -16.32 -1.10 -10.78
N SER A 146 -15.25 -1.83 -10.44
CA SER A 146 -14.55 -2.73 -11.37
C SER A 146 -14.64 -4.20 -10.99
N SER A 147 -15.02 -4.51 -9.76
CA SER A 147 -15.09 -5.86 -9.22
C SER A 147 -16.32 -6.03 -8.33
N THR A 148 -16.67 -7.28 -8.08
CA THR A 148 -17.70 -7.68 -7.13
C THR A 148 -17.16 -8.79 -6.27
N GLN A 149 -17.37 -8.65 -4.96
CA GLN A 149 -17.03 -9.66 -3.99
C GLN A 149 -18.29 -10.24 -3.34
N ALA A 150 -18.24 -11.52 -2.98
CA ALA A 150 -19.35 -12.22 -2.35
C ALA A 150 -18.92 -12.83 -1.01
N TYR A 151 -19.78 -12.63 0.00
CA TYR A 151 -19.53 -13.07 1.37
C TYR A 151 -20.75 -13.72 2.02
N ASP A 152 -20.51 -14.68 2.88
CA ASP A 152 -21.49 -15.22 3.82
C ASP A 152 -20.90 -15.43 5.22
N SER A 153 -21.76 -15.79 6.17
CA SER A 153 -21.35 -16.11 7.54
C SER A 153 -20.63 -17.46 7.68
N LYS A 154 -20.63 -18.31 6.64
CA LYS A 154 -20.05 -19.66 6.64
C LYS A 154 -18.60 -19.68 6.11
N GLY A 155 -18.10 -18.54 5.63
CA GLY A 155 -16.72 -18.38 5.17
C GLY A 155 -16.55 -18.21 3.66
N LEU A 156 -17.65 -18.18 2.89
CA LEU A 156 -17.59 -17.86 1.46
C LEU A 156 -16.90 -16.52 1.27
N THR A 157 -15.90 -16.52 0.39
CA THR A 157 -15.14 -15.33 -0.02
C THR A 157 -14.81 -15.50 -1.49
N LEU A 158 -15.46 -14.74 -2.35
CA LEU A 158 -15.22 -14.75 -3.80
C LEU A 158 -14.96 -13.33 -4.30
N SER A 159 -14.22 -13.21 -5.40
CA SER A 159 -13.90 -11.93 -6.06
C SER A 159 -13.91 -12.14 -7.56
N VAL A 160 -14.66 -11.32 -8.30
CA VAL A 160 -14.73 -11.39 -9.77
C VAL A 160 -14.65 -10.01 -10.42
N PRO A 161 -14.05 -9.88 -11.63
CA PRO A 161 -13.83 -8.60 -12.30
C PRO A 161 -15.08 -8.08 -13.04
N THR A 162 -16.18 -7.87 -12.32
CA THR A 162 -17.43 -7.28 -12.85
C THR A 162 -18.02 -6.34 -11.80
N GLY A 163 -18.55 -5.18 -12.20
CA GLY A 163 -19.02 -4.16 -11.28
C GLY A 163 -19.95 -3.14 -11.93
N THR A 164 -20.02 -1.93 -11.36
CA THR A 164 -20.88 -0.86 -11.89
C THR A 164 -20.35 -0.18 -13.15
N LYS A 165 -19.03 -0.15 -13.35
CA LYS A 165 -18.35 0.45 -14.52
C LYS A 165 -17.72 -0.60 -15.44
N VAL A 166 -17.45 -1.79 -14.93
CA VAL A 166 -16.91 -2.92 -15.71
C VAL A 166 -18.01 -3.96 -15.91
N ALA A 167 -18.46 -4.14 -17.13
CA ALA A 167 -19.42 -5.18 -17.49
C ALA A 167 -18.67 -6.41 -18.00
N ASN A 168 -18.70 -7.48 -17.22
CA ASN A 168 -18.19 -8.79 -17.61
C ASN A 168 -19.22 -9.84 -17.20
N ASP A 169 -19.97 -10.35 -18.17
CA ASP A 169 -21.06 -11.29 -17.91
C ASP A 169 -20.54 -12.71 -17.68
N GLY A 170 -19.44 -13.12 -18.31
CA GLY A 170 -18.78 -14.39 -18.02
C GLY A 170 -18.30 -14.47 -16.56
N ALA A 171 -17.65 -13.41 -16.06
CA ALA A 171 -17.24 -13.32 -14.66
C ALA A 171 -18.43 -13.31 -13.68
N LEU A 172 -19.58 -12.72 -14.09
CA LEU A 172 -20.80 -12.77 -13.30
C LEU A 172 -21.39 -14.19 -13.27
N GLU A 173 -21.38 -14.89 -14.40
CA GLU A 173 -21.81 -16.30 -14.47
C GLU A 173 -20.93 -17.21 -13.62
N GLU A 174 -19.61 -17.01 -13.65
CA GLU A 174 -18.64 -17.72 -12.79
C GLU A 174 -18.94 -17.48 -11.31
N LEU A 175 -19.18 -16.22 -10.90
CA LEU A 175 -19.57 -15.89 -9.54
C LEU A 175 -20.83 -16.64 -9.11
N ILE A 176 -21.89 -16.59 -9.92
CA ILE A 176 -23.15 -17.27 -9.65
C ILE A 176 -22.97 -18.79 -9.57
N SER A 177 -22.18 -19.36 -10.47
CA SER A 177 -21.87 -20.78 -10.48
C SER A 177 -21.13 -21.20 -9.21
N ALA A 178 -20.12 -20.43 -8.79
CA ALA A 178 -19.38 -20.68 -7.55
C ALA A 178 -20.26 -20.60 -6.30
N ILE A 179 -21.15 -19.60 -6.22
CA ILE A 179 -22.10 -19.45 -5.10
C ILE A 179 -23.05 -20.66 -5.03
N LYS A 180 -23.55 -21.15 -6.18
CA LYS A 180 -24.45 -22.32 -6.24
C LYS A 180 -23.72 -23.64 -5.98
N GLY A 181 -22.50 -23.79 -6.50
CA GLY A 181 -21.68 -24.99 -6.37
C GLY A 181 -21.31 -25.30 -4.92
N ALA A 182 -21.28 -24.29 -4.06
CA ALA A 182 -21.06 -24.46 -2.63
C ALA A 182 -22.28 -25.08 -1.87
N GLY A 183 -23.36 -25.44 -2.57
CA GLY A 183 -24.51 -26.14 -2.00
C GLY A 183 -25.44 -25.26 -1.15
N PHE A 184 -25.32 -23.94 -1.28
CA PHE A 184 -26.06 -22.99 -0.45
C PHE A 184 -27.35 -22.51 -1.11
N SER A 185 -28.42 -22.43 -0.30
CA SER A 185 -29.69 -21.78 -0.67
C SER A 185 -29.83 -20.49 0.11
N TYR A 186 -29.49 -19.36 -0.51
CA TYR A 186 -29.64 -18.05 0.10
C TYR A 186 -31.08 -17.55 -0.08
N LYS A 187 -31.70 -17.12 1.03
CA LYS A 187 -33.05 -16.53 1.03
C LYS A 187 -33.01 -15.01 1.01
N GLN A 188 -31.88 -14.41 1.40
CA GLN A 188 -31.69 -12.98 1.42
C GLN A 188 -30.35 -12.63 0.77
N ILE A 189 -30.38 -11.81 -0.27
CA ILE A 189 -29.19 -11.31 -0.96
C ILE A 189 -29.19 -9.79 -0.86
N ILE A 190 -28.11 -9.20 -0.34
CA ILE A 190 -27.99 -7.75 -0.18
C ILE A 190 -26.80 -7.25 -0.97
N LEU A 191 -27.05 -6.29 -1.84
CA LEU A 191 -26.04 -5.65 -2.68
C LEU A 191 -25.65 -4.31 -2.03
N ILE A 192 -24.35 -4.11 -1.83
CA ILE A 192 -23.79 -2.96 -1.09
C ILE A 192 -22.74 -2.24 -1.95
N ASN A 193 -22.21 -1.12 -1.44
CA ASN A 193 -21.20 -0.29 -2.10
C ASN A 193 -21.66 0.46 -3.35
N SER A 194 -20.89 0.42 -4.44
CA SER A 194 -21.03 1.37 -5.55
C SER A 194 -22.37 1.26 -6.27
N ILE A 195 -22.97 0.07 -6.31
CA ILE A 195 -24.30 -0.12 -6.89
C ILE A 195 -25.39 0.69 -6.18
N GLY A 196 -25.20 0.98 -4.89
CA GLY A 196 -26.10 1.82 -4.09
C GLY A 196 -26.11 3.30 -4.52
N TYR A 197 -25.17 3.76 -5.34
CA TYR A 197 -25.18 5.13 -5.90
C TYR A 197 -26.24 5.34 -6.98
N LEU A 198 -26.85 4.27 -7.52
CA LEU A 198 -27.99 4.37 -8.43
C LEU A 198 -29.27 4.83 -7.70
N LEU A 199 -29.28 4.77 -6.37
CA LEU A 199 -30.40 5.19 -5.54
C LEU A 199 -30.32 6.68 -5.20
N GLN A 200 -31.48 7.29 -5.01
CA GLN A 200 -31.66 8.70 -4.75
C GLN A 200 -31.78 8.97 -3.24
N PRO A 201 -31.52 10.21 -2.77
CA PRO A 201 -31.74 10.57 -1.37
C PRO A 201 -33.18 10.39 -0.89
N SER A 202 -34.17 10.42 -1.77
CA SER A 202 -35.58 10.16 -1.46
C SER A 202 -35.90 8.67 -1.30
N ASP A 203 -35.08 7.78 -1.86
CA ASP A 203 -35.28 6.33 -1.75
C ASP A 203 -35.11 5.87 -0.28
N PRO A 204 -35.79 4.77 0.12
CA PRO A 204 -35.59 4.15 1.43
C PRO A 204 -34.17 3.57 1.58
N VAL A 205 -33.84 3.08 2.80
CA VAL A 205 -32.54 2.45 3.08
C VAL A 205 -32.27 1.22 2.22
N LEU A 206 -33.32 0.52 1.81
CA LEU A 206 -33.26 -0.69 0.99
C LEU A 206 -34.30 -0.59 -0.12
N VAL A 207 -33.88 -0.88 -1.35
CA VAL A 207 -34.76 -0.96 -2.53
C VAL A 207 -34.63 -2.34 -3.16
N ASP A 208 -35.74 -2.90 -3.66
CA ASP A 208 -35.71 -4.18 -4.37
C ASP A 208 -34.88 -4.04 -5.65
N LEU A 209 -34.00 -5.02 -5.91
CA LEU A 209 -33.14 -4.97 -7.08
C LEU A 209 -33.91 -4.97 -8.40
N ASP A 210 -35.09 -5.60 -8.46
CA ASP A 210 -35.95 -5.60 -9.65
C ASP A 210 -36.50 -4.20 -9.95
N GLU A 211 -36.95 -3.49 -8.91
CA GLU A 211 -37.40 -2.11 -9.04
C GLU A 211 -36.28 -1.21 -9.57
N LEU A 212 -35.07 -1.35 -9.01
CA LEU A 212 -33.91 -0.59 -9.45
C LEU A 212 -33.50 -0.95 -10.89
N ALA A 213 -33.55 -2.23 -11.25
CA ALA A 213 -33.27 -2.72 -12.60
C ALA A 213 -34.24 -2.15 -13.65
N ARG A 214 -35.53 -2.03 -13.31
CA ARG A 214 -36.53 -1.39 -14.18
C ARG A 214 -36.29 0.12 -14.34
N ARG A 215 -35.87 0.80 -13.28
CA ARG A 215 -35.50 2.23 -13.31
C ARG A 215 -34.24 2.50 -14.13
N ALA A 216 -33.32 1.54 -14.21
CA ALA A 216 -32.01 1.70 -14.83
C ALA A 216 -31.63 0.48 -15.72
N PRO A 217 -32.31 0.29 -16.87
CA PRO A 217 -32.21 -0.93 -17.69
C PRO A 217 -30.85 -1.18 -18.34
N HIS A 218 -29.99 -0.15 -18.44
CA HIS A 218 -28.62 -0.29 -18.97
C HIS A 218 -27.54 -0.24 -17.90
N SER A 219 -27.93 -0.37 -16.62
CA SER A 219 -27.00 -0.32 -15.49
C SER A 219 -26.57 -1.73 -15.04
N ALA A 220 -25.57 -1.79 -14.17
CA ALA A 220 -25.22 -3.01 -13.48
C ALA A 220 -26.41 -3.60 -12.69
N ALA A 221 -27.31 -2.78 -12.12
CA ALA A 221 -28.48 -3.29 -11.41
C ALA A 221 -29.34 -4.21 -12.30
N HIS A 222 -29.50 -3.87 -13.59
CA HIS A 222 -30.23 -4.71 -14.53
C HIS A 222 -29.54 -6.06 -14.77
N ARG A 223 -28.23 -6.06 -15.01
CA ARG A 223 -27.45 -7.29 -15.24
C ARG A 223 -27.46 -8.20 -14.02
N PHE A 224 -27.19 -7.64 -12.84
CA PHE A 224 -27.21 -8.36 -11.58
C PHE A 224 -28.62 -8.90 -11.27
N ASN A 225 -29.68 -8.14 -11.53
CA ASN A 225 -31.06 -8.62 -11.35
C ASN A 225 -31.33 -9.86 -12.22
N SER A 226 -31.01 -9.80 -13.51
CA SER A 226 -31.22 -10.91 -14.44
C SER A 226 -30.49 -12.18 -13.98
N ALA A 227 -29.20 -12.07 -13.64
CA ALA A 227 -28.39 -13.20 -13.20
C ALA A 227 -28.87 -13.78 -11.85
N LEU A 228 -29.10 -12.92 -10.86
CA LEU A 228 -29.46 -13.35 -9.50
C LEU A 228 -30.89 -13.92 -9.43
N ARG A 229 -31.86 -13.32 -10.13
CA ARG A 229 -33.25 -13.83 -10.16
C ARG A 229 -33.34 -15.18 -10.85
N LYS A 230 -32.56 -15.40 -11.91
CA LYS A 230 -32.44 -16.72 -12.56
C LYS A 230 -31.83 -17.76 -11.63
N ALA A 231 -30.84 -17.36 -10.82
CA ALA A 231 -30.10 -18.27 -9.94
C ALA A 231 -30.82 -18.57 -8.61
N PHE A 232 -31.50 -17.57 -8.05
CA PHE A 232 -32.13 -17.57 -6.73
C PHE A 232 -33.56 -16.97 -6.83
N PRO A 233 -34.50 -17.68 -7.47
CA PRO A 233 -35.84 -17.14 -7.76
C PRO A 233 -36.63 -16.77 -6.49
N GLU A 234 -36.44 -17.54 -5.41
CA GLU A 234 -37.14 -17.35 -4.14
C GLU A 234 -36.44 -16.36 -3.18
N ALA A 235 -35.27 -15.83 -3.54
CA ALA A 235 -34.53 -14.95 -2.67
C ALA A 235 -35.11 -13.52 -2.68
N SER A 236 -35.14 -12.88 -1.51
CA SER A 236 -35.29 -11.42 -1.43
C SER A 236 -33.96 -10.78 -1.80
N ILE A 237 -33.94 -9.94 -2.84
CA ILE A 237 -32.72 -9.31 -3.35
C ILE A 237 -32.87 -7.80 -3.21
N ARG A 238 -32.07 -7.18 -2.32
CA ARG A 238 -32.17 -5.75 -2.00
C ARG A 238 -30.85 -5.03 -2.21
N VAL A 239 -30.93 -3.77 -2.59
CA VAL A 239 -29.78 -2.86 -2.74
C VAL A 239 -29.77 -1.90 -1.57
N TYR A 240 -28.65 -1.81 -0.88
CA TYR A 240 -28.46 -0.88 0.24
C TYR A 240 -28.18 0.52 -0.29
N ASN A 241 -28.94 1.50 0.18
CA ASN A 241 -28.88 2.87 -0.30
C ASN A 241 -27.63 3.59 0.19
N ARG A 242 -26.90 4.17 -0.76
CA ARG A 242 -25.65 4.92 -0.53
C ARG A 242 -25.77 6.39 -0.93
N ALA A 243 -26.99 6.90 -1.10
CA ALA A 243 -27.26 8.30 -1.35
C ALA A 243 -26.74 9.17 -0.20
N LYS A 244 -26.12 10.29 -0.58
CA LYS A 244 -25.65 11.31 0.35
C LYS A 244 -26.67 12.42 0.47
N ASP A 245 -26.78 12.97 1.67
CA ASP A 245 -27.53 14.19 1.90
C ASP A 245 -26.87 15.35 1.13
N PRO A 246 -27.60 16.09 0.28
CA PRO A 246 -27.02 17.15 -0.55
C PRO A 246 -26.36 18.28 0.25
N GLY A 247 -26.86 18.58 1.45
CA GLY A 247 -26.38 19.66 2.30
C GLY A 247 -25.11 19.27 3.07
N THR A 248 -25.14 18.13 3.77
CA THR A 248 -24.04 17.68 4.63
C THR A 248 -22.97 16.87 3.92
N LYS A 249 -23.26 16.37 2.70
CA LYS A 249 -22.43 15.42 1.94
C LYS A 249 -22.13 14.10 2.67
N ARG A 250 -22.81 13.83 3.79
CA ARG A 250 -22.74 12.56 4.54
C ARG A 250 -23.74 11.56 3.98
N TYR A 251 -23.50 10.27 4.18
CA TYR A 251 -24.50 9.26 3.83
C TYR A 251 -25.77 9.46 4.65
N LYS A 252 -26.92 9.34 3.99
CA LYS A 252 -28.23 9.45 4.66
C LYS A 252 -28.47 8.30 5.64
N PHE A 253 -27.96 7.12 5.31
CA PHE A 253 -28.09 5.91 6.11
C PHE A 253 -26.70 5.41 6.56
N PRO A 254 -26.59 4.80 7.76
CA PRO A 254 -25.38 4.08 8.16
C PRO A 254 -24.98 3.05 7.10
N GLN A 255 -23.71 3.00 6.74
CA GLN A 255 -23.18 2.07 5.74
C GLN A 255 -22.42 0.97 6.44
N LEU A 256 -22.45 -0.25 5.88
CA LEU A 256 -21.61 -1.33 6.36
C LEU A 256 -20.13 -0.98 6.23
N PHE A 257 -19.36 -1.37 7.23
CA PHE A 257 -17.91 -1.24 7.28
C PHE A 257 -17.29 -2.50 6.69
N ASN A 258 -16.77 -2.39 5.47
CA ASN A 258 -16.07 -3.45 4.76
C ASN A 258 -14.77 -2.94 4.13
N ASP A 259 -14.24 -1.81 4.60
CA ASP A 259 -13.01 -1.24 4.05
C ASP A 259 -11.83 -2.16 4.38
N PHE A 260 -11.28 -2.83 3.35
CA PHE A 260 -10.14 -3.72 3.52
C PHE A 260 -8.92 -3.02 4.14
N SER A 261 -8.81 -1.68 4.00
CA SER A 261 -7.75 -0.89 4.61
C SER A 261 -7.74 -1.07 6.14
N LEU A 262 -8.91 -1.25 6.77
CA LEU A 262 -8.98 -1.51 8.20
C LEU A 262 -8.25 -2.81 8.57
N SER A 263 -8.56 -3.90 7.87
CA SER A 263 -7.91 -5.20 8.05
C SER A 263 -6.41 -5.11 7.76
N LEU A 264 -6.06 -4.46 6.65
CA LEU A 264 -4.68 -4.21 6.26
C LEU A 264 -3.92 -3.55 7.42
N THR A 265 -4.45 -2.45 7.98
CA THR A 265 -3.82 -1.71 9.08
C THR A 265 -3.69 -2.47 10.40
N LYS A 266 -4.46 -3.53 10.59
CA LYS A 266 -4.34 -4.44 11.74
C LYS A 266 -3.47 -5.67 11.44
N GLY A 267 -2.87 -5.73 10.26
CA GLY A 267 -2.10 -6.89 9.80
C GLY A 267 -2.96 -8.13 9.57
N CYS A 268 -4.28 -7.98 9.48
CA CYS A 268 -5.21 -9.08 9.30
C CYS A 268 -5.47 -9.28 7.81
N GLY A 269 -5.52 -10.54 7.37
CA GLY A 269 -5.84 -10.81 5.96
C GLY A 269 -4.68 -10.56 5.00
N LEU A 270 -3.45 -10.40 5.48
CA LEU A 270 -2.25 -10.32 4.63
C LEU A 270 -1.91 -11.70 4.03
N PRO A 271 -1.34 -11.76 2.82
CA PRO A 271 -0.88 -13.02 2.24
C PRO A 271 0.30 -13.60 3.05
N MET A 272 0.46 -14.93 3.02
CA MET A 272 1.43 -15.66 3.86
C MET A 272 2.86 -15.10 3.76
N VAL A 273 3.25 -14.57 2.60
CA VAL A 273 4.57 -13.97 2.32
C VAL A 273 4.87 -12.70 3.13
N VAL A 274 3.90 -12.16 3.87
CA VAL A 274 4.03 -10.96 4.69
C VAL A 274 3.86 -11.25 6.18
N LEU A 275 3.53 -12.50 6.58
CA LEU A 275 3.21 -12.83 7.97
C LEU A 275 4.35 -12.52 8.94
N ASP A 276 5.60 -12.77 8.54
CA ASP A 276 6.75 -12.52 9.42
C ASP A 276 7.20 -11.05 9.41
N PHE A 277 6.69 -10.24 8.48
CA PHE A 277 7.15 -8.86 8.31
C PHE A 277 6.65 -7.95 9.44
N HIS A 278 5.40 -8.08 9.89
CA HIS A 278 4.80 -7.26 10.96
C HIS A 278 5.05 -5.75 10.77
N PRO A 279 4.40 -5.10 9.78
CA PRO A 279 4.65 -3.71 9.45
C PRO A 279 4.19 -2.74 10.56
N ASP A 280 5.01 -1.74 10.84
CA ASP A 280 4.63 -0.57 11.66
C ASP A 280 3.78 0.42 10.87
N VAL A 281 4.11 0.55 9.58
CA VAL A 281 3.53 1.53 8.65
C VAL A 281 2.97 0.79 7.45
N ILE A 282 1.78 1.19 7.05
CA ILE A 282 1.10 0.63 5.89
C ILE A 282 0.80 1.74 4.90
N VAL A 283 1.17 1.49 3.65
CA VAL A 283 0.86 2.35 2.51
C VAL A 283 -0.14 1.60 1.63
N ASP A 284 -1.41 2.02 1.66
CA ASP A 284 -2.42 1.59 0.69
C ASP A 284 -2.26 2.43 -0.57
N TRP A 285 -1.67 1.84 -1.62
CA TRP A 285 -1.42 2.52 -2.88
C TRP A 285 -2.31 1.97 -3.98
N GLY A 286 -3.34 2.74 -4.33
CA GLY A 286 -4.29 2.41 -5.38
C GLY A 286 -4.92 3.65 -5.99
N GLY A 287 -5.08 3.66 -7.31
CA GLY A 287 -5.67 4.79 -8.02
C GLY A 287 -4.74 6.01 -8.04
N THR A 288 -5.29 7.20 -7.81
CA THR A 288 -4.61 8.50 -8.00
C THR A 288 -3.77 8.98 -6.81
N SER A 289 -3.76 8.25 -5.70
CA SER A 289 -3.10 8.62 -4.44
C SER A 289 -2.78 7.39 -3.61
N TYR A 290 -1.87 7.50 -2.66
CA TYR A 290 -1.73 6.50 -1.58
C TYR A 290 -2.08 7.09 -0.22
N LYS A 291 -2.49 6.22 0.70
CA LYS A 291 -2.80 6.56 2.09
C LYS A 291 -1.76 5.92 2.98
N VAL A 292 -1.26 6.68 3.95
CA VAL A 292 -0.26 6.20 4.92
C VAL A 292 -0.92 6.04 6.28
N PHE A 293 -0.72 4.88 6.88
CA PHE A 293 -1.24 4.50 8.17
C PHE A 293 -0.10 4.10 9.10
N LEU A 294 -0.18 4.56 10.35
CA LEU A 294 0.73 4.21 11.43
C LEU A 294 -0.13 3.67 12.58
N ASN A 295 0.12 2.42 13.00
CA ASN A 295 -0.61 1.77 14.10
C ASN A 295 -2.16 1.85 13.96
N GLY A 296 -2.70 1.58 12.76
CA GLY A 296 -4.16 1.66 12.53
C GLY A 296 -4.70 3.06 12.22
N LYS A 297 -3.95 4.12 12.50
CA LYS A 297 -4.37 5.51 12.30
C LYS A 297 -3.83 6.05 10.98
N ARG A 298 -4.69 6.67 10.17
CA ARG A 298 -4.25 7.40 8.97
C ARG A 298 -3.49 8.66 9.37
N ILE A 299 -2.25 8.80 8.90
CA ILE A 299 -1.39 9.95 9.17
C ILE A 299 -1.20 10.85 7.95
N GLY A 300 -1.51 10.37 6.75
CA GLY A 300 -1.32 11.18 5.54
C GLY A 300 -1.94 10.60 4.29
N THR A 301 -1.96 11.41 3.24
CA THR A 301 -2.37 11.03 1.88
C THR A 301 -1.64 11.86 0.89
N GLU A 302 -0.95 11.19 -0.01
CA GLU A 302 -0.09 11.80 -1.00
C GLU A 302 -0.58 11.46 -2.39
N VAL A 303 -0.50 12.44 -3.29
CA VAL A 303 -0.96 12.29 -4.68
C VAL A 303 0.13 11.60 -5.48
N MET A 304 -0.17 10.39 -5.92
CA MET A 304 0.70 9.60 -6.78
C MET A 304 -0.16 8.54 -7.48
N ASP A 305 -0.46 8.78 -8.75
CA ASP A 305 -1.27 7.86 -9.53
C ASP A 305 -0.48 6.60 -9.86
N ALA A 306 -0.86 5.49 -9.23
CA ALA A 306 -0.18 4.21 -9.42
C ALA A 306 -0.17 3.76 -10.87
N ASN A 307 -1.26 4.00 -11.58
CA ASN A 307 -1.42 3.53 -12.95
C ASN A 307 -0.62 4.43 -13.90
N ALA A 308 -0.69 5.76 -13.73
CA ALA A 308 0.10 6.68 -14.55
C ALA A 308 1.60 6.50 -14.33
N PHE A 309 2.01 6.18 -13.10
CA PHE A 309 3.42 5.99 -12.75
C PHE A 309 3.94 4.65 -13.25
N LEU A 310 3.27 3.55 -12.87
CA LEU A 310 3.77 2.19 -13.09
C LEU A 310 3.34 1.57 -14.43
N CYS A 311 2.31 2.10 -15.10
CA CYS A 311 1.76 1.46 -16.29
C CYS A 311 1.96 2.33 -17.54
N GLU A 312 2.28 1.70 -18.65
CA GLU A 312 2.40 2.35 -19.96
C GLU A 312 1.89 1.40 -21.04
N GLY A 313 1.00 1.88 -21.92
CA GLY A 313 0.46 1.06 -23.01
C GLY A 313 -0.30 -0.20 -22.54
N GLY A 314 -0.87 -0.18 -21.32
CA GLY A 314 -1.53 -1.35 -20.74
C GLY A 314 -0.57 -2.41 -20.19
N ILE A 315 0.72 -2.10 -20.05
CA ILE A 315 1.76 -2.97 -19.53
C ILE A 315 2.30 -2.39 -18.22
N LEU A 316 2.56 -3.25 -17.24
CA LEU A 316 3.27 -2.87 -16.01
C LEU A 316 4.77 -2.72 -16.29
N ARG A 317 5.32 -1.54 -16.02
CA ARG A 317 6.75 -1.22 -16.08
C ARG A 317 7.41 -1.54 -14.75
N ARG A 318 7.75 -2.81 -14.51
CA ARG A 318 8.34 -3.28 -13.24
C ARG A 318 9.63 -2.54 -12.87
N GLU A 319 10.38 -2.06 -13.86
CA GLU A 319 11.58 -1.25 -13.70
C GLU A 319 11.34 0.10 -13.02
N ARG A 320 10.09 0.60 -12.97
CA ARG A 320 9.72 1.85 -12.29
C ARG A 320 9.40 1.67 -10.80
N ILE A 321 9.18 0.43 -10.35
CA ILE A 321 8.82 0.12 -8.96
C ILE A 321 9.90 0.62 -7.97
N PRO A 322 11.22 0.42 -8.19
CA PRO A 322 12.23 0.93 -7.28
C PRO A 322 12.21 2.46 -7.13
N GLN A 323 11.94 3.18 -8.23
CA GLN A 323 11.79 4.63 -8.18
C GLN A 323 10.55 5.04 -7.38
N ALA A 324 9.41 4.39 -7.62
CA ALA A 324 8.18 4.64 -6.87
C ALA A 324 8.35 4.40 -5.37
N ILE A 325 9.03 3.30 -5.00
CA ILE A 325 9.32 2.97 -3.59
C ILE A 325 10.13 4.10 -2.94
N LYS A 326 11.14 4.65 -3.63
CA LYS A 326 11.96 5.74 -3.11
C LYS A 326 11.19 7.06 -2.92
N GLU A 327 10.25 7.36 -3.82
CA GLU A 327 9.37 8.52 -3.71
C GLU A 327 8.37 8.37 -2.54
N ILE A 328 7.79 7.18 -2.38
CA ILE A 328 6.93 6.84 -1.25
C ILE A 328 7.72 6.89 0.06
N GLU A 329 8.91 6.31 0.10
CA GLU A 329 9.80 6.29 1.26
C GLU A 329 10.06 7.70 1.79
N SER A 330 10.46 8.61 0.89
CA SER A 330 10.74 10.01 1.23
C SER A 330 9.51 10.71 1.85
N SER A 331 8.33 10.42 1.31
CA SER A 331 7.08 10.99 1.78
C SER A 331 6.62 10.39 3.11
N VAL A 332 6.80 9.08 3.29
CA VAL A 332 6.52 8.39 4.55
C VAL A 332 7.41 8.93 5.67
N MET A 333 8.71 9.12 5.44
CA MET A 333 9.61 9.74 6.43
C MET A 333 9.09 11.12 6.87
N ALA A 334 8.74 11.98 5.91
CA ALA A 334 8.22 13.32 6.21
C ALA A 334 6.91 13.29 7.02
N LEU A 335 6.05 12.29 6.79
CA LEU A 335 4.82 12.11 7.56
C LEU A 335 5.10 11.60 8.98
N LEU A 336 6.06 10.70 9.14
CA LEU A 336 6.43 10.18 10.46
C LEU A 336 7.11 11.26 11.32
N GLU A 337 7.92 12.15 10.73
CA GLU A 337 8.50 13.31 11.42
C GLU A 337 7.42 14.23 11.99
N ARG A 338 6.35 14.48 11.23
CA ARG A 338 5.21 15.31 11.67
C ARG A 338 4.44 14.72 12.85
N GLU A 339 4.41 13.39 12.99
CA GLU A 339 3.80 12.72 14.14
C GLU A 339 4.72 12.73 15.39
N GLY A 340 5.89 13.38 15.33
CA GLY A 340 6.77 13.57 16.49
C GLY A 340 7.64 12.35 16.84
N LEU A 341 7.77 11.42 15.91
CA LEU A 341 8.65 10.25 16.06
C LEU A 341 10.09 10.67 15.70
N GLY A 342 10.97 10.79 16.70
CA GLY A 342 12.34 11.30 16.53
C GLY A 342 13.35 10.31 15.92
N THR A 343 13.03 9.02 15.84
CA THR A 343 13.87 7.97 15.22
C THR A 343 13.00 6.96 14.48
N PHE A 344 13.19 6.81 13.16
CA PHE A 344 12.52 5.79 12.33
C PHE A 344 13.38 4.56 12.06
N MET A 345 14.56 4.47 12.69
CA MET A 345 15.44 3.30 12.60
C MET A 345 14.60 2.03 12.82
N ASP A 346 14.69 1.11 11.87
CA ASP A 346 14.03 -0.20 11.87
C ASP A 346 12.50 -0.22 11.71
N LYS A 347 11.85 0.92 11.39
CA LYS A 347 10.43 0.91 11.06
C LYS A 347 10.17 0.13 9.78
N LYS A 348 9.22 -0.80 9.85
CA LYS A 348 8.82 -1.66 8.74
C LYS A 348 7.62 -1.06 8.01
N VAL A 349 7.79 -0.79 6.72
CA VAL A 349 6.78 -0.23 5.84
C VAL A 349 6.32 -1.29 4.86
N LEU A 350 5.02 -1.61 4.87
CA LEU A 350 4.39 -2.41 3.84
C LEU A 350 3.70 -1.50 2.84
N ILE A 351 4.15 -1.51 1.59
CA ILE A 351 3.46 -0.89 0.47
C ILE A 351 2.55 -1.93 -0.17
N ALA A 352 1.25 -1.78 0.03
CA ALA A 352 0.21 -2.62 -0.52
C ALA A 352 -0.33 -1.99 -1.81
N GLN A 353 0.08 -2.52 -2.95
CA GLN A 353 -0.36 -2.07 -4.27
C GLN A 353 -1.68 -2.74 -4.66
N THR A 354 -2.69 -1.91 -4.94
CA THR A 354 -4.03 -2.33 -5.39
C THR A 354 -4.36 -1.72 -6.77
N GLY A 355 -5.55 -2.01 -7.29
CA GLY A 355 -6.05 -1.42 -8.54
C GLY A 355 -5.44 -2.00 -9.82
N LYS A 356 -5.29 -1.16 -10.86
CA LYS A 356 -4.94 -1.62 -12.22
C LYS A 356 -3.49 -2.08 -12.34
N ALA A 357 -2.55 -1.40 -11.67
CA ALA A 357 -1.15 -1.83 -11.61
C ALA A 357 -1.01 -3.27 -11.07
N ARG A 358 -1.78 -3.63 -10.03
CA ARG A 358 -1.91 -5.00 -9.54
C ARG A 358 -2.43 -5.96 -10.61
N GLU A 359 -3.55 -5.63 -11.25
CA GLU A 359 -4.16 -6.53 -12.25
C GLU A 359 -3.16 -6.92 -13.35
N LEU A 360 -2.36 -5.94 -13.80
CA LEU A 360 -1.32 -6.15 -14.81
C LEU A 360 -0.11 -6.94 -14.27
N ALA A 361 0.23 -6.79 -12.98
CA ALA A 361 1.28 -7.59 -12.35
C ALA A 361 0.91 -9.08 -12.34
N LEU A 362 -0.28 -9.38 -11.82
CA LEU A 362 -0.71 -10.75 -11.56
C LEU A 362 -1.15 -11.50 -12.84
N SER A 363 -1.63 -10.79 -13.87
CA SER A 363 -1.97 -11.43 -15.15
C SER A 363 -0.73 -11.94 -15.90
N THR A 364 0.43 -11.29 -15.72
CA THR A 364 1.69 -11.70 -16.37
C THR A 364 2.35 -12.89 -15.69
N GLU A 365 2.08 -13.15 -14.41
CA GLU A 365 2.66 -14.26 -13.66
C GLU A 365 1.98 -15.61 -13.96
N CYS A 366 0.73 -15.60 -14.46
CA CYS A 366 0.03 -16.81 -14.94
C CYS A 366 0.51 -17.32 -16.32
N GLN A 367 1.48 -16.68 -16.95
CA GLN A 367 1.99 -17.04 -18.29
C GLN A 367 3.42 -17.63 -18.30
N CYS A 368 3.98 -17.99 -17.14
CA CYS A 368 5.33 -18.57 -17.03
C CYS A 368 5.33 -19.94 -16.36
#